data_AF-A0A959TCP2-F1
#
_entry.id   AF-A0A959TCP2-F1
#
_cell.length_a   1.000
_cell.length_b   1.000
_cell.length_c   1.000
_cell.angle_alpha   90.00
_cell.angle_beta   90.00
_cell.angle_gamma   90.00
#
_symmetry.space_group_name_H-M   'P 1'
#
loop_
_entity.id
_entity.type
_entity.pdbx_description
1 polymer ?
#
loop_
_entity_poly.entity_id
_entity_poly.type
_entity_poly.pdbx_seq_one_letter_code
_entity_poly.pdbx_strand_id
1 'polypeptide(L)' 'MRTGAFALLLVLLGLLFLAHLAIGSVRVPLVEVFAGLFGTAKDPAHALIVGGVRLPQALTAML' A
#
# COMPACT_ATOMS: atom_id res chain seq x y z
N MET A 1 -3.42 30.19 0.35
CA MET A 1 -2.65 29.48 1.38
C MET A 1 -3.28 28.15 1.83
N ARG A 2 -4.61 28.03 1.97
CA ARG A 2 -5.27 26.78 2.40
C ARG A 2 -5.10 25.59 1.44
N THR A 3 -5.17 25.83 0.13
CA THR A 3 -5.09 24.76 -0.90
C THR A 3 -3.74 24.03 -0.91
N GLY A 4 -2.64 24.74 -0.64
CA GLY A 4 -1.30 24.14 -0.61
C GLY A 4 -1.10 23.16 0.54
N ALA A 5 -1.68 23.45 1.71
CA ALA A 5 -1.64 22.55 2.86
C ALA A 5 -2.45 21.27 2.61
N PHE A 6 -3.64 21.39 2.00
CA PHE A 6 -4.45 20.22 1.63
C PHE A 6 -3.76 19.35 0.57
N ALA A 7 -3.16 19.96 -0.45
CA ALA A 7 -2.38 19.23 -1.44
C ALA A 7 -1.21 18.47 -0.81
N LEU A 8 -0.48 19.10 0.11
CA LEU A 8 0.61 18.45 0.85
C LEU A 8 0.11 17.26 1.68
N LEU A 9 -0.99 17.42 2.41
CA LEU A 9 -1.57 16.33 3.20
C LEU A 9 -2.01 15.16 2.31
N LEU A 10 -2.55 15.44 1.13
CA LEU A 10 -2.97 14.40 0.19
C LEU A 10 -1.78 13.63 -0.40
N VAL A 11 -0.67 14.33 -0.68
CA VAL A 11 0.59 13.69 -1.07
C VAL A 11 1.16 12.83 0.06
N LEU A 12 1.18 13.36 1.29
CA LEU A 12 1.66 12.61 2.46
C LEU A 12 0.80 11.37 2.73
N LEU A 13 -0.52 11.47 2.60
CA LEU A 13 -1.45 10.35 2.72
C LEU A 13 -1.12 9.25 1.71
N GLY A 14 -0.92 9.62 0.44
CA GLY A 14 -0.54 8.66 -0.61
C GLY A 14 0.81 7.97 -0.33
N LEU A 15 1.82 8.73 0.11
CA LEU A 15 3.13 8.18 0.46
C LEU A 15 3.06 7.23 1.65
N LEU A 16 2.31 7.60 2.70
CA LEU A 16 2.11 6.76 3.89
C LEU A 16 1.32 5.50 3.56
N PHE A 17 0.31 5.58 2.69
CA PHE A 17 -0.43 4.42 2.22
C PHE A 17 0.49 3.42 1.49
N LEU A 18 1.31 3.91 0.56
CA LEU A 18 2.26 3.05 -0.16
C LEU A 18 3.32 2.46 0.78
N ALA A 19 3.81 3.24 1.74
CA ALA A 19 4.75 2.76 2.75
C ALA A 19 4.12 1.66 3.63
N HIS A 20 2.86 1.82 4.03
CA HIS A 20 2.13 0.83 4.81
C HIS A 20 1.95 -0.49 4.05
N LEU A 21 1.74 -0.42 2.73
CA LEU A 21 1.62 -1.61 1.91
C LEU A 21 2.97 -2.34 1.74
N ALA A 22 4.07 -1.59 1.65
CA ALA A 22 5.41 -2.13 1.49
C ALA A 22 5.97 -2.75 2.79
N ILE A 23 5.66 -2.15 3.94
CA ILE A 23 6.17 -2.56 5.26
C ILE A 23 5.16 -3.50 5.91
N GLY A 24 5.59 -4.71 6.28
CA GLY A 24 4.73 -5.64 7.01
C GLY A 24 5.51 -6.72 7.74
N SER A 25 4.78 -7.60 8.44
CA SER A 25 5.33 -8.68 9.26
C SER A 25 6.15 -9.71 8.49
N VAL A 26 5.90 -9.83 7.18
CA VAL A 26 6.61 -10.73 6.27
C VAL A 26 7.38 -9.90 5.24
N ARG A 27 8.60 -10.34 4.92
CA ARG A 27 9.42 -9.66 3.92
C ARG A 27 8.88 -9.97 2.52
N VAL A 28 8.18 -9.00 1.93
CA VAL A 28 7.70 -9.07 0.54
C VAL A 28 8.50 -8.07 -0.30
N PRO A 29 9.14 -8.48 -1.41
CA PRO A 29 9.85 -7.56 -2.28
C PRO A 29 8.91 -6.47 -2.81
N LEU A 30 9.38 -5.22 -2.90
CA LEU A 30 8.58 -4.09 -3.41
C LEU A 30 7.94 -4.40 -4.77
N VAL A 31 8.67 -5.06 -5.67
CA VAL A 31 8.17 -5.49 -6.99
C VAL A 31 6.96 -6.42 -6.84
N GLU A 32 6.99 -7.35 -5.90
CA GLU A 32 5.90 -8.28 -5.61
C GLU A 32 4.71 -7.59 -4.92
N VAL A 33 4.96 -6.53 -4.13
CA VAL A 33 3.89 -5.71 -3.53
C VAL A 33 3.06 -5.03 -4.63
N PHE A 34 3.71 -4.35 -5.59
CA PHE A 34 3.00 -3.75 -6.71
C PHE A 34 2.38 -4.79 -7.62
N ALA A 35 3.10 -5.88 -7.91
CA ALA A 35 2.56 -6.96 -8.72
C ALA A 35 1.31 -7.58 -8.07
N GLY A 36 1.28 -7.72 -6.74
CA GLY A 36 0.12 -8.21 -5.98
C GLY A 36 -1.11 -7.32 -6.10
N LEU A 37 -0.93 -5.99 -6.14
CA LEU A 37 -2.03 -5.04 -6.37
C LEU A 37 -2.66 -5.19 -7.77
N PHE A 38 -1.83 -5.48 -8.78
CA PHE A 38 -2.27 -5.62 -10.17
C PHE A 38 -2.55 -7.07 -10.58
N GLY A 39 -2.51 -8.02 -9.64
CA GLY A 39 -2.74 -9.45 -9.92
C GLY A 39 -1.64 -10.12 -10.77
N THR A 40 -0.45 -9.53 -10.83
CA THR A 40 0.71 -10.02 -11.60
C THR A 40 1.83 -10.57 -10.71
N ALA A 41 1.57 -10.74 -9.41
CA ALA A 41 2.53 -11.35 -8.48
C ALA A 41 2.89 -12.76 -8.91
N LYS A 42 4.18 -13.10 -8.81
CA LYS A 42 4.69 -14.42 -9.18
C LYS A 42 4.43 -15.43 -8.08
N ASP A 43 4.53 -15.00 -6.83
CA ASP A 43 4.23 -15.84 -5.68
C ASP A 43 2.75 -15.67 -5.26
N PRO A 44 1.93 -16.74 -5.30
CA PRO A 44 0.54 -16.67 -4.85
C PRO A 44 0.40 -16.32 -3.37
N ALA A 45 1.39 -16.63 -2.53
CA ALA A 45 1.38 -16.22 -1.13
C ALA A 45 1.53 -14.70 -0.99
N HIS A 46 2.41 -14.07 -1.78
CA HIS A 46 2.54 -12.61 -1.79
C HIS A 46 1.27 -11.93 -2.32
N ALA A 47 0.62 -12.50 -3.33
CA ALA A 47 -0.66 -12.01 -3.83
C ALA A 47 -1.73 -11.99 -2.72
N LEU A 48 -1.84 -13.08 -1.95
CA LEU A 48 -2.77 -13.19 -0.82
C LEU A 48 -2.42 -12.24 0.33
N ILE A 49 -1.12 -12.10 0.66
CA ILE A 49 -0.68 -11.18 1.72
C ILE A 49 -1.01 -9.73 1.35
N VAL A 50 -0.70 -9.32 0.12
CA VAL A 50 -0.91 -7.94 -0.34
C VAL A 50 -2.39 -7.66 -0.51
N GLY A 51 -3.10 -8.47 -1.28
CA GLY A 51 -4.51 -8.23 -1.63
C GLY A 51 -5.49 -8.61 -0.52
N GLY A 52 -5.21 -9.66 0.24
CA GLY A 52 -6.13 -10.19 1.27
C GLY A 52 -5.92 -9.61 2.66
N VAL A 53 -4.75 -9.01 2.95
CA VAL A 53 -4.42 -8.50 4.29
C VAL A 53 -3.99 -7.04 4.24
N ARG A 54 -2.87 -6.74 3.57
CA ARG A 54 -2.24 -5.40 3.66
C ARG A 54 -3.09 -4.32 3.02
N LEU A 55 -3.70 -4.60 1.86
CA LEU A 55 -4.54 -3.64 1.15
C LEU A 55 -5.81 -3.31 1.96
N PRO A 56 -6.62 -4.28 2.44
CA PRO A 56 -7.73 -3.99 3.33
C PRO A 56 -7.32 -3.20 4.58
N GLN A 57 -6.22 -3.59 5.24
CA GLN A 57 -5.72 -2.90 6.42
C GLN A 57 -5.33 -1.44 6.12
N ALA A 58 -4.62 -1.20 5.01
CA ALA A 58 -4.22 0.14 4.60
C ALA A 58 -5.43 1.02 4.25
N LEU A 59 -6.44 0.45 3.60
CA LEU A 59 -7.69 1.15 3.28
C LEU A 59 -8.46 1.52 4.56
N THR A 60 -8.56 0.60 5.53
CA THR A 60 -9.20 0.89 6.82
C THR A 60 -8.45 1.95 7.62
N ALA A 61 -7.12 2.04 7.49
CA ALA A 61 -6.36 3.11 8.14
C ALA A 61 -6.56 4.50 7.50
N MET A 62 -7.01 4.55 6.25
CA MET A 62 -7.28 5.81 5.53
C MET A 62 -8.69 6.36 5.74
N LEU A 63 -9.67 5.48 5.97
CA LEU A 63 -11.10 5.79 6.11
C LEU A 63 -11.46 6.08 7.57
#